data_AF-A0A2E7M6W8-F1
#
_entry.id   AF-A0A2E7M6W8-F1
#
_cell.length_a   1.000
_cell.length_b   1.000
_cell.length_c   1.000
_cell.angle_alpha   90.00
_cell.angle_beta   90.00
_cell.angle_gamma   90.00
#
_symmetry.space_group_name_H-M   'P 1'
#
loop_
_entity.id
_entity.type
_entity.pdbx_description
1 polymer ?
#
loop_
_entity_poly.entity_id
_entity_poly.type
_entity_poly.pdbx_seq_one_letter_code
_entity_poly.pdbx_strand_id
1 'polypeptide(L)'
;MISRLPLLVWPRVQGLRNVWSRASSRERLAYSFFVFVTLAFWAGVLGVCIYFVDMFNSVELFGPLLVRKSLSMLLLSFSGLLFFSNIITALSSYFLSEDLQLIQSLPISGRRIFYFRFADSLFNSSWMISIFGLPVLLAFGIVHGAGPFYYLVAVLGMVFYLLPPAALGVFVACLLVRGFSARRIREVMALVSGLFLVCLLLLLRTLQPERLVDPEAFETLAEFIAVVRAPDISWLPSTWLCDLCVWALGQPMDGPLLSAGLLFVGGPASVVLVRWLVWPLYFEAWTQAQEAPRKAASRSRWTTAAIDLATGWFRPAYRALLRKDLRLFLREPGQWTQGLLLIGLIAIYLYSVYSLPLDVLPLKTQVLQNAVAFLNVGVAGAVLASISVRFHFTTVSQEGRAFWVLHASPISARSYLYSKLLWGFWPTFALGEVLVVATNAMLDVDPLVGWVAVGTVALLAFGLTGMAVGFGALYPNFKADSAARMASGPGAILFMVIALSFVAAVIVVEAVPVGMLLAHQYRGEEVGPALVSGLVAAFLFVVVVNVVAALVPLRKGAARLWGDLGNVGD
;
A
#
# COMPACT_ATOMS: atom_id res chain seq x y z
N MET A 1 -32.20 3.85 19.92
CA MET A 1 -31.94 4.55 18.63
C MET A 1 -30.66 4.09 17.89
N ILE A 2 -29.69 3.43 18.56
CA ILE A 2 -28.45 2.83 17.99
C ILE A 2 -28.64 1.36 17.53
N SER A 3 -29.78 0.74 17.87
CA SER A 3 -29.99 -0.72 17.88
C SER A 3 -30.02 -1.46 16.53
N ARG A 4 -29.91 -0.77 15.38
CA ARG A 4 -29.95 -1.42 14.05
C ARG A 4 -28.73 -1.20 13.15
N LEU A 5 -27.78 -0.35 13.54
CA LEU A 5 -26.44 -0.29 12.91
C LEU A 5 -25.69 -1.62 13.01
N PRO A 6 -25.78 -2.36 14.14
CA PRO A 6 -25.23 -3.70 14.22
C PRO A 6 -25.79 -4.62 13.13
N LEU A 7 -27.07 -4.51 12.74
CA LEU A 7 -27.68 -5.38 11.72
C LEU A 7 -27.06 -5.23 10.33
N LEU A 8 -26.41 -4.11 10.01
CA LEU A 8 -25.69 -3.92 8.73
C LEU A 8 -24.27 -4.50 8.77
N VAL A 9 -23.65 -4.54 9.96
CA VAL A 9 -22.29 -5.08 10.18
C VAL A 9 -22.34 -6.57 10.52
N TRP A 10 -23.44 -7.02 11.12
CA TRP A 10 -23.66 -8.37 11.62
C TRP A 10 -23.48 -9.47 10.56
N PRO A 11 -23.93 -9.32 9.30
CA PRO A 11 -23.67 -10.32 8.27
C PRO A 11 -22.17 -10.53 8.01
N ARG A 12 -21.34 -9.49 8.12
CA ARG A 12 -19.87 -9.60 7.96
C ARG A 12 -19.25 -10.34 9.14
N VAL A 13 -19.67 -10.00 10.37
CA VAL A 13 -19.19 -10.67 11.59
C VAL A 13 -19.62 -12.14 11.61
N GLN A 14 -20.87 -12.42 11.22
CA GLN A 14 -21.35 -13.80 11.06
C GLN A 14 -20.63 -14.53 9.93
N GLY A 15 -20.30 -13.86 8.83
CA GLY A 15 -19.48 -14.43 7.76
C GLY A 15 -18.13 -14.90 8.29
N LEU A 16 -17.40 -14.05 9.03
CA LEU A 16 -16.13 -14.42 9.65
C LEU A 16 -16.26 -15.55 10.67
N ARG A 17 -17.31 -15.51 11.51
CA ARG A 17 -17.58 -16.58 12.49
C ARG A 17 -17.91 -17.90 11.81
N ASN A 18 -18.69 -17.86 10.73
CA ASN A 18 -19.09 -19.04 9.96
C ASN A 18 -17.92 -19.65 9.21
N VAL A 19 -16.97 -18.83 8.73
CA VAL A 19 -15.72 -19.30 8.14
C VAL A 19 -14.95 -20.14 9.16
N TRP A 20 -14.83 -19.69 10.41
CA TRP A 20 -14.12 -20.45 11.45
C TRP A 20 -14.91 -21.69 11.92
N SER A 21 -16.22 -21.55 12.14
CA SER A 21 -17.04 -22.64 12.69
C SER A 21 -17.23 -23.78 11.70
N ARG A 22 -17.37 -23.48 10.40
CA ARG A 22 -17.53 -24.46 9.32
C ARG A 22 -16.20 -24.94 8.72
N ALA A 23 -15.07 -24.35 9.12
CA ALA A 23 -13.76 -24.79 8.66
C ALA A 23 -13.44 -26.21 9.12
N SER A 24 -12.98 -27.03 8.17
CA SER A 24 -12.34 -28.33 8.43
C SER A 24 -11.08 -28.18 9.28
N SER A 25 -10.61 -29.26 9.92
CA SER A 25 -9.38 -29.24 10.73
C SER A 25 -8.16 -28.72 9.95
N ARG A 26 -8.09 -29.02 8.65
CA ARG A 26 -7.03 -28.53 7.75
C ARG A 26 -7.12 -27.03 7.48
N GLU A 27 -8.33 -26.51 7.32
CA GLU A 27 -8.56 -25.07 7.12
C GLU A 27 -8.31 -24.28 8.41
N ARG A 28 -8.70 -24.81 9.58
CA ARG A 28 -8.36 -24.21 10.87
C ARG A 28 -6.86 -24.13 11.09
N LEU A 29 -6.12 -25.21 10.79
CA LEU A 29 -4.66 -25.21 10.84
C LEU A 29 -4.07 -24.15 9.89
N ALA A 30 -4.60 -24.03 8.67
CA ALA A 30 -4.16 -23.02 7.72
C ALA A 30 -4.43 -21.58 8.21
N TYR A 31 -5.60 -21.32 8.83
CA TYR A 31 -5.92 -20.03 9.41
C TYR A 31 -5.06 -19.71 10.64
N SER A 32 -4.81 -20.67 11.52
CA SER A 32 -3.90 -20.51 12.65
C SER A 32 -2.47 -20.22 12.20
N PHE A 33 -1.98 -20.94 11.19
CA PHE A 33 -0.68 -20.67 10.58
C PHE A 33 -0.64 -19.26 9.96
N PHE A 34 -1.71 -18.84 9.29
CA PHE A 34 -1.80 -17.48 8.75
C PHE A 34 -1.73 -16.40 9.84
N VAL A 35 -2.47 -16.56 10.93
CA VAL A 35 -2.43 -15.63 12.07
C VAL A 35 -1.03 -15.60 12.66
N PHE A 36 -0.39 -16.77 12.82
CA PHE A 36 0.99 -16.87 13.31
C PHE A 36 1.97 -16.12 12.41
N VAL A 37 1.97 -16.36 11.10
CA VAL A 37 2.88 -15.69 10.16
C VAL A 37 2.64 -14.17 10.15
N THR A 38 1.38 -13.74 10.21
CA THR A 38 1.04 -12.30 10.26
C THR A 38 1.55 -11.66 11.54
N LEU A 39 1.38 -12.31 12.70
CA LEU A 39 1.88 -11.81 13.98
C LEU A 39 3.42 -11.81 14.03
N ALA A 40 4.06 -12.84 13.48
CA ALA A 40 5.52 -12.92 13.39
C ALA A 40 6.10 -11.80 12.50
N PHE A 41 5.49 -11.56 11.33
CA PHE A 41 5.86 -10.45 10.47
C PHE A 41 5.66 -9.10 11.17
N TRP A 42 4.53 -8.92 11.85
CA TRP A 42 4.22 -7.68 12.58
C TRP A 42 5.18 -7.44 13.75
N ALA A 43 5.58 -8.50 14.48
CA ALA A 43 6.61 -8.45 15.50
C ALA A 43 7.99 -8.09 14.91
N GLY A 44 8.31 -8.60 13.72
CA GLY A 44 9.51 -8.21 12.97
C GLY A 44 9.51 -6.72 12.62
N VAL A 45 8.40 -6.20 12.09
CA VAL A 45 8.22 -4.76 11.82
C VAL A 45 8.39 -3.94 13.10
N LEU A 46 7.78 -4.37 14.20
CA LEU A 46 7.95 -3.72 15.51
C LEU A 46 9.42 -3.71 15.96
N GLY A 47 10.14 -4.82 15.82
CA GLY A 47 11.57 -4.90 16.13
C GLY A 47 12.41 -3.93 15.31
N VAL A 48 12.14 -3.80 14.01
CA VAL A 48 12.79 -2.81 13.13
C VAL A 48 12.46 -1.38 13.57
N CYS A 49 11.21 -1.10 13.92
CA CYS A 49 10.82 0.22 14.43
C CYS A 49 11.53 0.55 15.75
N ILE A 50 11.64 -0.41 16.68
CA ILE A 50 12.39 -0.23 17.94
C ILE A 50 13.85 0.09 17.63
N TYR A 51 14.49 -0.66 16.74
CA TYR A 51 15.86 -0.41 16.33
C TYR A 51 16.07 1.02 15.79
N PHE A 52 15.21 1.48 14.89
CA PHE A 52 15.33 2.85 14.34
C PHE A 52 15.07 3.93 15.39
N VAL A 53 14.06 3.76 16.25
CA VAL A 53 13.77 4.72 17.31
C VAL A 53 14.92 4.80 18.32
N ASP A 54 15.48 3.66 18.71
CA ASP A 54 16.64 3.58 19.61
C ASP A 54 17.89 4.20 18.96
N MET A 55 18.16 3.87 17.70
CA MET A 55 19.24 4.46 16.91
C MET A 55 19.13 5.99 16.85
N PHE A 56 17.95 6.54 16.54
CA PHE A 56 17.75 8.00 16.54
C PHE A 56 17.88 8.60 17.94
N ASN A 57 17.41 7.92 18.98
CA ASN A 57 17.53 8.40 20.35
C ASN A 57 18.98 8.39 20.86
N SER A 58 19.83 7.50 20.32
CA SER A 58 21.24 7.39 20.68
C SER A 58 22.12 8.54 20.17
N VAL A 59 21.59 9.40 19.28
CA VAL A 59 22.32 10.58 18.77
C VAL A 59 22.41 11.66 19.86
N GLU A 60 23.63 11.94 20.33
CA GLU A 60 23.89 12.92 21.38
C GLU A 60 23.31 14.31 21.03
N LEU A 61 22.81 15.02 22.05
CA LEU A 61 22.16 16.34 21.98
C LEU A 61 20.82 16.45 21.23
N PHE A 62 20.60 15.68 20.16
CA PHE A 62 19.45 15.87 19.25
C PHE A 62 18.45 14.74 19.21
N GLY A 63 18.78 13.55 19.75
CA GLY A 63 17.96 12.35 19.63
C GLY A 63 16.48 12.54 19.96
N PRO A 64 16.11 13.07 21.15
CA PRO A 64 14.70 13.26 21.51
C PRO A 64 13.93 14.23 20.58
N LEU A 65 14.60 15.26 20.06
CA LEU A 65 13.99 16.22 19.13
C LEU A 65 13.80 15.59 17.74
N LEU A 66 14.79 14.84 17.27
CA LEU A 66 14.75 14.10 16.02
C LEU A 66 13.61 13.07 16.03
N VAL A 67 13.51 12.23 17.06
CA VAL A 67 12.46 11.20 17.13
C VAL A 67 11.07 11.84 17.17
N ARG A 68 10.87 12.94 17.92
CA ARG A 68 9.59 13.69 17.91
C ARG A 68 9.26 14.22 16.51
N LYS A 69 10.24 14.84 15.84
CA LYS A 69 10.04 15.39 14.49
C LYS A 69 9.75 14.29 13.47
N SER A 70 10.46 13.16 13.54
CA SER A 70 10.22 11.99 12.70
C SER A 70 8.81 11.44 12.89
N LEU A 71 8.33 11.34 14.14
CA LEU A 71 6.96 10.92 14.42
C LEU A 71 5.92 11.89 13.83
N SER A 72 6.13 13.20 14.00
CA SER A 72 5.26 14.24 13.44
C SER A 72 5.20 14.17 11.90
N MET A 73 6.36 14.06 11.24
CA MET A 73 6.47 13.93 9.79
C MET A 73 5.81 12.65 9.25
N LEU A 74 5.98 11.54 9.96
CA LEU A 74 5.35 10.26 9.61
C LEU A 74 3.83 10.35 9.71
N LEU A 75 3.30 10.88 10.82
CA LEU A 75 1.87 11.08 11.00
C LEU A 75 1.28 12.09 10.01
N LEU A 76 2.02 13.13 9.64
CA LEU A 76 1.60 14.08 8.61
C LEU A 76 1.52 13.41 7.24
N SER A 77 2.53 12.61 6.89
CA SER A 77 2.56 11.83 5.64
C SER A 77 1.40 10.86 5.57
N PHE A 78 1.08 10.18 6.67
CA PHE A 78 -0.10 9.32 6.78
C PHE A 78 -1.41 10.10 6.62
N SER A 79 -1.51 11.33 7.15
CA SER A 79 -2.70 12.16 7.00
C SER A 79 -2.94 12.54 5.54
N GLY A 80 -1.88 12.90 4.81
CA GLY A 80 -1.95 13.14 3.37
C GLY A 80 -2.41 11.90 2.61
N LEU A 81 -1.76 10.76 2.82
CA LEU A 81 -2.14 9.48 2.19
C LEU A 81 -3.60 9.09 2.48
N LEU A 82 -4.04 9.22 3.73
CA LEU A 82 -5.41 8.92 4.14
C LEU A 82 -6.42 9.85 3.48
N PHE A 83 -6.14 11.16 3.42
CA PHE A 83 -7.05 12.12 2.82
C PHE A 83 -7.36 11.76 1.36
N PHE A 84 -6.32 11.58 0.54
CA PHE A 84 -6.50 11.27 -0.87
C PHE A 84 -7.05 9.86 -1.11
N SER A 85 -6.61 8.87 -0.31
CA SER A 85 -7.19 7.53 -0.35
C SER A 85 -8.68 7.55 -0.02
N ASN A 86 -9.11 8.34 0.97
CA ASN A 86 -10.52 8.44 1.34
C ASN A 86 -11.35 9.18 0.29
N ILE A 87 -10.80 10.14 -0.46
CA ILE A 87 -11.52 10.72 -1.63
C ILE A 87 -11.86 9.62 -2.63
N ILE A 88 -10.86 8.79 -2.98
CA ILE A 88 -11.01 7.73 -3.99
C ILE A 88 -11.98 6.64 -3.53
N THR A 89 -11.83 6.19 -2.28
CA THR A 89 -12.72 5.19 -1.67
C THR A 89 -14.14 5.73 -1.50
N ALA A 90 -14.30 7.01 -1.11
CA ALA A 90 -15.61 7.63 -0.97
C ALA A 90 -16.32 7.74 -2.33
N LEU A 91 -15.64 8.15 -3.39
CA LEU A 91 -16.19 8.16 -4.76
C LEU A 91 -16.74 6.78 -5.14
N SER A 92 -15.97 5.73 -4.89
CA SER A 92 -16.34 4.35 -5.21
C SER A 92 -17.51 3.84 -4.34
N SER A 93 -17.48 4.10 -3.03
CA SER A 93 -18.44 3.52 -2.07
C SER A 93 -19.77 4.29 -2.00
N TYR A 94 -19.74 5.63 -2.09
CA TYR A 94 -20.94 6.45 -1.92
C TYR A 94 -21.73 6.68 -3.21
N PHE A 95 -21.08 6.61 -4.38
CA PHE A 95 -21.68 7.03 -5.65
C PHE A 95 -21.72 5.94 -6.73
N LEU A 96 -20.74 5.02 -6.76
CA LEU A 96 -20.55 4.04 -7.84
C LEU A 96 -20.92 2.60 -7.47
N SER A 97 -21.12 2.30 -6.18
CA SER A 97 -21.37 0.94 -5.67
C SER A 97 -22.70 0.38 -6.19
N GLU A 98 -22.71 -0.87 -6.69
CA GLU A 98 -23.90 -1.48 -7.34
C GLU A 98 -25.07 -1.68 -6.35
N ASP A 99 -24.76 -1.94 -5.09
CA ASP A 99 -25.72 -2.13 -4.00
C ASP A 99 -26.47 -0.84 -3.61
N LEU A 100 -26.06 0.33 -4.11
CA LEU A 100 -26.74 1.61 -3.81
C LEU A 100 -28.19 1.59 -4.29
N GLN A 101 -28.49 0.98 -5.44
CA GLN A 101 -29.87 0.91 -5.95
C GLN A 101 -30.77 0.15 -4.96
N LEU A 102 -30.28 -0.96 -4.41
CA LEU A 102 -31.00 -1.73 -3.41
C LEU A 102 -31.13 -0.95 -2.08
N ILE A 103 -30.02 -0.38 -1.58
CA ILE A 103 -30.01 0.31 -0.29
C ILE A 103 -30.91 1.56 -0.31
N GLN A 104 -30.95 2.29 -1.42
CA GLN A 104 -31.81 3.46 -1.57
C GLN A 104 -33.29 3.08 -1.72
N SER A 105 -33.61 1.87 -2.18
CA SER A 105 -35.00 1.38 -2.25
C SER A 105 -35.55 0.91 -0.90
N LEU A 106 -34.67 0.63 0.07
CA LEU A 106 -35.05 0.21 1.41
C LEU A 106 -35.47 1.41 2.28
N PRO A 107 -36.43 1.23 3.23
CA PRO A 107 -36.88 2.29 4.14
C PRO A 107 -35.85 2.55 5.26
N ILE A 108 -34.60 2.84 4.89
CA ILE A 108 -33.47 3.13 5.78
C ILE A 108 -33.25 4.64 5.77
N SER A 109 -33.16 5.26 6.94
CA SER A 109 -32.84 6.69 7.01
C SER A 109 -31.44 6.95 6.44
N GLY A 110 -31.28 7.94 5.57
CA GLY A 110 -29.99 8.14 4.93
C GLY A 110 -28.87 8.63 5.88
N ARG A 111 -29.20 9.06 7.11
CA ARG A 111 -28.22 9.19 8.20
C ARG A 111 -27.49 7.87 8.46
N ARG A 112 -28.21 6.73 8.45
CA ARG A 112 -27.62 5.39 8.65
C ARG A 112 -26.80 4.97 7.45
N ILE A 113 -27.29 5.25 6.24
CA ILE A 113 -26.55 4.99 5.00
C ILE A 113 -25.21 5.74 5.03
N PHE A 114 -25.22 7.01 5.41
CA PHE A 114 -24.01 7.81 5.56
C PHE A 114 -23.01 7.18 6.53
N TYR A 115 -23.41 6.87 7.77
CA TYR A 115 -22.48 6.32 8.75
C TYR A 115 -21.99 4.91 8.40
N PHE A 116 -22.84 4.09 7.78
CA PHE A 116 -22.43 2.77 7.29
C PHE A 116 -21.37 2.89 6.20
N ARG A 117 -21.58 3.76 5.20
CA ARG A 117 -20.62 4.02 4.13
C ARG A 117 -19.36 4.72 4.63
N PHE A 118 -19.49 5.54 5.67
CA PHE A 118 -18.36 6.21 6.30
C PHE A 118 -17.46 5.19 6.97
N ALA A 119 -18.04 4.31 7.80
CA ALA A 119 -17.31 3.24 8.47
C ALA A 119 -16.66 2.27 7.46
N ASP A 120 -17.38 1.92 6.38
CA ASP A 120 -16.82 1.07 5.31
C ASP A 120 -15.66 1.76 4.57
N SER A 121 -15.78 3.06 4.27
CA SER A 121 -14.72 3.82 3.59
C SER A 121 -13.50 4.04 4.49
N LEU A 122 -13.74 4.33 5.78
CA LEU A 122 -12.72 4.46 6.80
C LEU A 122 -11.92 3.17 6.96
N PHE A 123 -12.61 2.03 7.11
CA PHE A 123 -11.94 0.73 7.27
C PHE A 123 -11.13 0.36 6.02
N ASN A 124 -11.72 0.50 4.82
CA ASN A 124 -11.05 0.13 3.57
C ASN A 124 -9.86 1.03 3.22
N SER A 125 -9.86 2.30 3.66
CA SER A 125 -8.75 3.22 3.39
C SER A 125 -7.66 3.18 4.47
N SER A 126 -8.04 2.91 5.73
CA SER A 126 -7.13 3.07 6.87
C SER A 126 -6.49 1.78 7.36
N TRP A 127 -6.94 0.59 6.93
CA TRP A 127 -6.44 -0.68 7.48
C TRP A 127 -4.91 -0.82 7.40
N MET A 128 -4.31 -0.41 6.28
CA MET A 128 -2.87 -0.53 6.05
C MET A 128 -2.09 0.39 6.99
N ILE A 129 -2.55 1.64 7.15
CA ILE A 129 -1.93 2.59 8.08
C ILE A 129 -2.13 2.16 9.53
N SER A 130 -3.26 1.55 9.89
CA SER A 130 -3.43 0.99 11.23
C SER A 130 -2.45 -0.15 11.50
N ILE A 131 -2.25 -1.08 10.54
CA ILE A 131 -1.34 -2.22 10.71
C ILE A 131 0.12 -1.77 10.81
N PHE A 132 0.56 -0.85 9.95
CA PHE A 132 1.97 -0.41 9.89
C PHE A 132 2.29 0.78 10.81
N GLY A 133 1.31 1.62 11.13
CA GLY A 133 1.49 2.78 12.02
C GLY A 133 1.48 2.42 13.50
N LEU A 134 0.73 1.39 13.91
CA LEU A 134 0.72 0.94 15.30
C LEU A 134 2.10 0.47 15.81
N PRO A 135 2.88 -0.36 15.07
CA PRO A 135 4.24 -0.71 15.45
C PRO A 135 5.14 0.50 15.75
N VAL A 136 5.01 1.58 14.98
CA VAL A 136 5.80 2.81 15.18
C VAL A 136 5.44 3.46 16.52
N LEU A 137 4.15 3.60 16.83
CA LEU A 137 3.69 4.15 18.12
C LEU A 137 4.12 3.26 19.28
N LEU A 138 4.02 1.94 19.14
CA LEU A 138 4.44 1.00 20.18
C LEU A 138 5.95 1.05 20.40
N ALA A 139 6.74 1.09 19.34
CA ALA A 139 8.20 1.24 19.42
C ALA A 139 8.59 2.53 20.16
N PHE A 140 7.90 3.64 19.86
CA PHE A 140 8.13 4.91 20.56
C PHE A 140 7.87 4.79 22.07
N GLY A 141 6.80 4.11 22.48
CA GLY A 141 6.53 3.83 23.89
C GLY A 141 7.56 2.91 24.55
N ILE A 142 7.97 1.84 23.87
CA ILE A 142 8.90 0.84 24.40
C ILE A 142 10.29 1.45 24.65
N VAL A 143 10.84 2.18 23.67
CA VAL A 143 12.19 2.78 23.77
C VAL A 143 12.26 3.83 24.88
N HIS A 144 11.19 4.59 25.09
CA HIS A 144 11.13 5.62 26.14
C HIS A 144 10.67 5.09 27.51
N GLY A 145 10.49 3.77 27.68
CA GLY A 145 10.07 3.18 28.95
C GLY A 145 8.67 3.62 29.41
N ALA A 146 7.74 3.82 28.47
CA ALA A 146 6.43 4.39 28.75
C ALA A 146 5.53 3.49 29.62
N GLY A 147 4.72 4.11 30.48
CA GLY A 147 3.72 3.41 31.29
C GLY A 147 2.46 2.99 30.48
N PRO A 148 1.56 2.19 31.09
CA PRO A 148 0.33 1.71 30.43
C PRO A 148 -0.56 2.80 29.84
N PHE A 149 -0.55 3.99 30.44
CA PHE A 149 -1.30 5.16 29.97
C PHE A 149 -0.92 5.58 28.55
N TYR A 150 0.37 5.54 28.20
CA TYR A 150 0.85 5.86 26.87
C TYR A 150 0.25 4.93 25.81
N TYR A 151 0.26 3.62 26.06
CA TYR A 151 -0.26 2.64 25.10
C TYR A 151 -1.77 2.81 24.89
N LEU A 152 -2.52 3.15 25.94
CA LEU A 152 -3.94 3.48 25.83
C LEU A 152 -4.16 4.74 24.96
N VAL A 153 -3.40 5.81 25.22
CA VAL A 153 -3.45 7.06 24.45
C VAL A 153 -3.04 6.83 23.00
N ALA A 154 -2.01 6.04 22.73
CA ALA A 154 -1.54 5.74 21.38
C ALA A 154 -2.59 4.95 20.57
N VAL A 155 -3.17 3.89 21.15
CA VAL A 155 -4.17 3.05 20.46
C VAL A 155 -5.47 3.82 20.25
N LEU A 156 -6.00 4.50 21.28
CA LEU A 156 -7.21 5.30 21.14
C LEU A 156 -6.95 6.49 20.22
N GLY A 157 -5.86 7.22 20.43
CA GLY A 157 -5.47 8.36 19.63
C GLY A 157 -5.36 8.01 18.14
N MET A 158 -4.79 6.86 17.80
CA MET A 158 -4.76 6.36 16.42
C MET A 158 -6.17 6.20 15.84
N VAL A 159 -7.13 5.62 16.57
CA VAL A 159 -8.52 5.47 16.09
C VAL A 159 -9.17 6.82 15.78
N PHE A 160 -9.01 7.81 16.65
CA PHE A 160 -9.59 9.14 16.46
C PHE A 160 -8.85 9.96 15.39
N TYR A 161 -7.54 9.77 15.26
CA TYR A 161 -6.70 10.37 14.23
C TYR A 161 -7.15 10.01 12.80
N LEU A 162 -7.72 8.81 12.61
CA LEU A 162 -8.22 8.38 11.29
C LEU A 162 -9.50 9.13 10.86
N LEU A 163 -10.26 9.72 11.79
CA LEU A 163 -11.58 10.29 11.50
C LEU A 163 -11.53 11.58 10.67
N PRO A 164 -10.73 12.61 11.03
CA PRO A 164 -10.70 13.86 10.26
C PRO A 164 -10.29 13.72 8.79
N PRO A 165 -9.20 13.02 8.41
CA PRO A 165 -8.83 12.90 7.00
C PRO A 165 -9.87 12.12 6.19
N ALA A 166 -10.54 11.14 6.81
CA ALA A 166 -11.64 10.42 6.18
C ALA A 166 -12.88 11.31 5.97
N ALA A 167 -13.24 12.11 6.98
CA ALA A 167 -14.35 13.06 6.90
C ALA A 167 -14.10 14.10 5.79
N LEU A 168 -12.91 14.70 5.78
CA LEU A 168 -12.50 15.66 4.76
C LEU A 168 -12.54 15.02 3.35
N GLY A 169 -12.04 13.79 3.22
CA GLY A 169 -12.05 13.05 1.95
C GLY A 169 -13.46 12.80 1.41
N VAL A 170 -14.41 12.40 2.28
CA VAL A 170 -15.82 12.20 1.90
C VAL A 170 -16.48 13.53 1.47
N PHE A 171 -16.18 14.62 2.19
CA PHE A 171 -16.69 15.94 1.84
C PHE A 171 -16.21 16.39 0.46
N VAL A 172 -14.90 16.31 0.21
CA VAL A 172 -14.29 16.67 -1.07
C VAL A 172 -14.81 15.76 -2.19
N ALA A 173 -14.94 14.45 -1.96
CA ALA A 173 -15.54 13.55 -2.93
C ALA A 173 -16.96 13.98 -3.32
N CYS A 174 -17.79 14.37 -2.36
CA CYS A 174 -19.14 14.86 -2.63
C CYS A 174 -19.13 16.17 -3.44
N LEU A 175 -18.25 17.11 -3.11
CA LEU A 175 -18.09 18.36 -3.87
C LEU A 175 -17.63 18.10 -5.29
N LEU A 176 -16.71 17.16 -5.50
CA LEU A 176 -16.21 16.81 -6.82
C LEU A 176 -17.30 16.19 -7.69
N VAL A 177 -18.11 15.28 -7.17
CA VAL A 177 -19.23 14.69 -7.94
C VAL A 177 -20.29 15.73 -8.27
N ARG A 178 -20.53 16.68 -7.36
CA ARG A 178 -21.49 17.77 -7.60
C ARG A 178 -20.96 18.79 -8.63
N GLY A 179 -19.69 19.18 -8.52
CA GLY A 179 -19.08 20.19 -9.39
C GLY A 179 -18.77 19.67 -10.79
N PHE A 180 -18.39 18.41 -10.90
CA PHE A 180 -18.15 17.75 -12.18
C PHE A 180 -19.27 16.79 -12.47
N SER A 181 -20.04 17.02 -13.55
CA SER A 181 -21.04 16.06 -14.01
C SER A 181 -20.43 14.66 -14.05
N ALA A 182 -21.11 13.65 -13.51
CA ALA A 182 -20.54 12.31 -13.35
C ALA A 182 -20.09 11.62 -14.66
N ARG A 183 -20.45 12.22 -15.81
CA ARG A 183 -19.85 11.96 -17.13
C ARG A 183 -18.32 11.99 -17.11
N ARG A 184 -17.73 12.76 -16.18
CA ARG A 184 -16.30 13.01 -16.02
C ARG A 184 -15.72 12.36 -14.76
N ILE A 185 -16.41 11.44 -14.08
CA ILE A 185 -15.89 10.86 -12.83
C ILE A 185 -14.48 10.24 -13.02
N ARG A 186 -14.20 9.73 -14.23
CA ARG A 186 -12.87 9.25 -14.64
C ARG A 186 -11.83 10.37 -14.70
N GLU A 187 -12.19 11.50 -15.32
CA GLU A 187 -11.34 12.69 -15.40
C GLU A 187 -11.13 13.30 -14.01
N VAL A 188 -12.17 13.30 -13.16
CA VAL A 188 -12.09 13.72 -11.76
C VAL A 188 -11.14 12.82 -10.97
N MET A 189 -11.25 11.51 -11.11
CA MET A 189 -10.31 10.59 -10.43
C MET A 189 -8.87 10.81 -10.91
N ALA A 190 -8.67 11.03 -12.21
CA ALA A 190 -7.35 11.33 -12.78
C ALA A 190 -6.82 12.67 -12.26
N LEU A 191 -7.66 13.70 -12.21
CA LEU A 191 -7.35 15.01 -11.65
C LEU A 191 -6.97 14.92 -10.17
N VAL A 192 -7.76 14.21 -9.36
CA VAL A 192 -7.48 13.98 -7.94
C VAL A 192 -6.14 13.27 -7.77
N SER A 193 -5.84 12.30 -8.62
CA SER A 193 -4.57 11.55 -8.56
C SER A 193 -3.38 12.41 -8.98
N GLY A 194 -3.54 13.27 -9.99
CA GLY A 194 -2.53 14.25 -10.38
C GLY A 194 -2.32 15.32 -9.31
N LEU A 195 -3.41 15.83 -8.72
CA LEU A 195 -3.36 16.79 -7.61
C LEU A 195 -2.71 16.18 -6.37
N PHE A 196 -2.98 14.90 -6.07
CA PHE A 196 -2.28 14.17 -5.02
C PHE A 196 -0.78 14.19 -5.26
N LEU A 197 -0.35 13.81 -6.47
CA LEU A 197 1.07 13.77 -6.80
C LEU A 197 1.72 15.15 -6.63
N VAL A 198 1.10 16.21 -7.15
CA VAL A 198 1.59 17.57 -6.98
C VAL A 198 1.64 17.96 -5.50
N CYS A 199 0.57 17.71 -4.75
CA CYS A 199 0.49 18.03 -3.33
C CYS A 199 1.55 17.27 -2.52
N LEU A 200 1.78 16.00 -2.83
CA LEU A 200 2.77 15.16 -2.17
C LEU A 200 4.20 15.64 -2.49
N LEU A 201 4.49 16.01 -3.74
CA LEU A 201 5.77 16.61 -4.12
C LEU A 201 6.01 17.96 -3.42
N LEU A 202 4.98 18.80 -3.33
CA LEU A 202 5.05 20.06 -2.60
C LEU A 202 5.25 19.84 -1.09
N LEU A 203 4.56 18.85 -0.51
CA LEU A 203 4.70 18.49 0.90
C LEU A 203 6.15 18.09 1.19
N LEU A 204 6.73 17.20 0.38
CA LEU A 204 8.13 16.77 0.55
C LEU A 204 9.10 17.93 0.39
N ARG A 205 8.92 18.76 -0.64
CA ARG A 205 9.74 19.97 -0.85
C ARG A 205 9.63 20.96 0.31
N THR A 206 8.51 20.99 1.01
CA THR A 206 8.30 21.85 2.18
C THR A 206 8.88 21.24 3.44
N LEU A 207 8.77 19.92 3.60
CA LEU A 207 9.30 19.20 4.76
C LEU A 207 10.83 19.10 4.76
N GLN A 208 11.45 19.14 3.58
CA GLN A 208 12.90 19.02 3.38
C GLN A 208 13.55 17.97 4.31
N PRO A 209 13.02 16.72 4.36
CA PRO A 209 13.56 15.71 5.25
C PRO A 209 15.06 15.48 5.02
N GLU A 210 15.55 15.72 3.80
CA GLU A 210 16.96 15.66 3.42
C GLU A 210 17.86 16.59 4.25
N ARG A 211 17.38 17.78 4.63
CA ARG A 211 18.15 18.73 5.45
C ARG A 211 18.36 18.24 6.87
N LEU A 212 17.46 17.41 7.41
CA LEU A 212 17.61 16.87 8.77
C LEU A 212 18.77 15.87 8.89
N VAL A 213 19.24 15.35 7.75
CA VAL A 213 20.31 14.35 7.68
C VAL A 213 21.67 15.00 7.43
N ASP A 214 21.71 16.25 6.94
CA ASP A 214 22.94 16.98 6.60
C ASP A 214 23.32 18.01 7.69
N PRO A 215 24.36 17.75 8.49
CA PRO A 215 24.81 18.66 9.56
C PRO A 215 25.38 19.98 9.03
N GLU A 216 25.82 20.04 7.76
CA GLU A 216 26.42 21.23 7.14
C GLU A 216 25.37 22.14 6.47
N ALA A 217 24.13 21.68 6.35
CA ALA A 217 23.02 22.45 5.75
C ALA A 217 22.56 23.65 6.61
N PHE A 218 23.07 23.79 7.82
CA PHE A 218 22.73 24.87 8.75
C PHE A 218 23.98 25.70 9.06
N GLU A 219 23.95 26.99 8.74
CA GLU A 219 25.08 27.89 9.02
C GLU A 219 25.27 28.11 10.53
N THR A 220 24.23 27.84 11.34
CA THR A 220 24.29 27.90 12.81
C THR A 220 23.44 26.82 13.49
N LEU A 221 23.88 26.35 14.66
CA LEU A 221 23.12 25.46 15.56
C LEU A 221 21.72 26.04 15.90
N ALA A 222 21.62 27.36 15.97
CA ALA A 222 20.36 28.07 16.21
C ALA A 222 19.37 27.92 15.05
N GLU A 223 19.85 27.88 13.80
CA GLU A 223 19.03 27.68 12.61
C GLU A 223 18.51 26.24 12.50
N PHE A 224 19.35 25.25 12.83
CA PHE A 224 18.91 23.85 12.97
C PHE A 224 17.81 23.71 14.03
N ILE A 225 18.04 24.28 15.21
CA ILE A 225 17.06 24.27 16.30
C ILE A 225 15.78 25.01 15.88
N ALA A 226 15.87 26.10 15.12
CA ALA A 226 14.71 26.84 14.62
C ALA A 226 13.90 26.05 13.58
N VAL A 227 14.55 25.28 12.71
CA VAL A 227 13.89 24.42 11.71
C VAL A 227 13.29 23.16 12.34
N VAL A 228 14.00 22.53 13.27
CA VAL A 228 13.50 21.37 14.02
C VAL A 228 12.36 21.77 14.95
N ARG A 229 12.43 22.95 15.57
CA ARG A 229 11.34 23.56 16.36
C ARG A 229 10.33 24.34 15.53
N ALA A 230 10.47 24.37 14.20
CA ALA A 230 9.53 25.12 13.36
C ALA A 230 8.11 24.65 13.70
N PRO A 231 7.20 25.59 14.04
CA PRO A 231 5.90 25.23 14.57
C PRO A 231 5.18 24.33 13.58
N ASP A 232 4.97 23.08 13.99
CA ASP A 232 4.09 22.19 13.25
C ASP A 232 2.70 22.83 13.22
N ILE A 233 2.02 22.72 12.09
CA ILE A 233 0.71 23.33 11.88
C ILE A 233 -0.27 22.82 12.96
N SER A 234 -0.61 23.67 13.93
CA SER A 234 -1.26 23.27 15.19
C SER A 234 -2.71 22.78 15.02
N TRP A 235 -3.29 22.91 13.84
CA TRP A 235 -4.66 22.48 13.52
C TRP A 235 -4.74 21.13 12.79
N LEU A 236 -3.62 20.42 12.60
CA LEU A 236 -3.61 19.13 11.93
C LEU A 236 -3.82 17.95 12.89
N PRO A 237 -4.56 16.90 12.48
CA PRO A 237 -4.73 15.69 13.30
C PRO A 237 -3.41 15.00 13.66
N SER A 238 -2.41 15.11 12.77
CA SER A 238 -1.08 14.54 12.98
C SER A 238 -0.36 15.17 14.18
N THR A 239 -0.48 16.48 14.36
CA THR A 239 0.14 17.19 15.49
C THR A 239 -0.56 16.85 16.79
N TRP A 240 -1.90 16.80 16.80
CA TRP A 240 -2.67 16.43 17.99
C TRP A 240 -2.30 15.05 18.53
N LEU A 241 -2.13 14.05 17.66
CA LEU A 241 -1.70 12.71 18.07
C LEU A 241 -0.23 12.69 18.54
N CYS A 242 0.67 13.35 17.81
CA CYS A 242 2.09 13.43 18.20
C CYS A 242 2.24 14.07 19.58
N ASP A 243 1.59 15.20 19.81
CA ASP A 243 1.61 15.94 21.06
C ASP A 243 1.03 15.12 22.23
N LEU A 244 -0.07 14.39 21.99
CA LEU A 244 -0.62 13.48 23.00
C LEU A 244 0.33 12.34 23.35
N CYS A 245 1.03 11.78 22.37
CA CYS A 245 2.04 10.76 22.61
C CYS A 245 3.20 11.30 23.44
N VAL A 246 3.71 12.50 23.12
CA VAL A 246 4.79 13.16 23.87
C VAL A 246 4.35 13.50 25.30
N TRP A 247 3.14 14.03 25.47
CA TRP A 247 2.56 14.31 26.79
C TRP A 247 2.40 13.03 27.63
N ALA A 248 1.95 11.93 27.02
CA ALA A 248 1.78 10.65 27.72
C ALA A 248 3.11 9.99 28.14
N LEU A 249 4.25 10.43 27.58
CA LEU A 249 5.59 10.09 28.06
C LEU A 249 6.06 10.92 29.27
N GLY A 250 5.26 11.89 29.72
CA GLY A 250 5.61 12.77 30.84
C GLY A 250 6.51 13.94 30.47
N GLN A 251 6.69 14.23 29.18
CA GLN A 251 7.44 15.41 28.76
C GLN A 251 6.61 16.69 28.90
N PRO A 252 7.21 17.80 29.35
CA PRO A 252 6.52 19.08 29.52
C PRO A 252 6.05 19.59 28.16
N MET A 253 4.76 19.92 28.07
CA MET A 253 4.13 20.39 26.84
C MET A 253 3.05 21.42 27.16
N ASP A 254 2.96 22.44 26.30
CA ASP A 254 1.93 23.45 26.40
C ASP A 254 0.60 22.93 25.82
N GLY A 255 -0.47 23.00 26.61
CA GLY A 255 -1.83 22.69 26.16
C GLY A 255 -2.16 21.22 25.81
N PRO A 256 -1.72 20.19 26.57
CA PRO A 256 -2.06 18.78 26.27
C PRO A 256 -3.56 18.50 26.26
N LEU A 257 -4.32 19.18 27.12
CA LEU A 257 -5.78 19.07 27.14
C LEU A 257 -6.43 19.62 25.87
N LEU A 258 -5.84 20.63 25.23
CA LEU A 258 -6.33 21.16 23.96
C LEU A 258 -6.13 20.12 22.85
N SER A 259 -4.92 19.55 22.73
CA SER A 259 -4.65 18.47 21.76
C SER A 259 -5.53 17.25 22.00
N ALA A 260 -5.79 16.90 23.27
CA ALA A 260 -6.76 15.87 23.65
C ALA A 260 -8.17 16.21 23.16
N GLY A 261 -8.65 17.43 23.43
CA GLY A 261 -9.97 17.88 22.99
C GLY A 261 -10.11 17.89 21.47
N LEU A 262 -9.11 18.41 20.76
CA LEU A 262 -9.11 18.46 19.29
C LEU A 262 -9.15 17.05 18.68
N LEU A 263 -8.42 16.08 19.25
CA LEU A 263 -8.44 14.72 18.72
C LEU A 263 -9.70 13.95 19.12
N PHE A 264 -10.01 13.86 20.42
CA PHE A 264 -11.08 13.01 20.92
C PHE A 264 -12.48 13.60 20.73
N VAL A 265 -12.62 14.93 20.70
CA VAL A 265 -13.90 15.62 20.43
C VAL A 265 -13.95 16.13 18.98
N GLY A 266 -12.88 16.78 18.51
CA GLY A 266 -12.83 17.30 17.14
C GLY A 266 -12.84 16.19 16.08
N GLY A 267 -12.21 15.03 16.35
CA GLY A 267 -12.26 13.85 15.50
C GLY A 267 -13.69 13.40 15.18
N PRO A 268 -14.50 13.00 16.16
CA PRO A 268 -15.91 12.62 15.94
C PRO A 268 -16.77 13.78 15.45
N ALA A 269 -16.54 15.00 15.93
CA ALA A 269 -17.26 16.19 15.48
C ALA A 269 -17.07 16.42 13.97
N SER A 270 -15.89 16.16 13.42
CA SER A 270 -15.64 16.27 11.98
C SER A 270 -16.54 15.36 11.15
N VAL A 271 -16.82 14.13 11.62
CA VAL A 271 -17.71 13.18 10.95
C VAL A 271 -19.16 13.69 10.98
N VAL A 272 -19.60 14.22 12.11
CA VAL A 272 -20.94 14.78 12.27
C VAL A 272 -21.13 16.02 11.39
N LEU A 273 -20.12 16.91 11.37
CA LEU A 273 -20.08 18.10 10.54
C LEU A 273 -20.17 17.74 9.06
N VAL A 274 -19.34 16.82 8.59
CA VAL A 274 -19.36 16.37 7.19
C VAL A 274 -20.68 15.72 6.83
N ARG A 275 -21.30 14.95 7.73
CA ARG A 275 -22.65 14.43 7.49
C ARG A 275 -23.65 15.57 7.26
N TRP A 276 -23.60 16.65 8.04
CA TRP A 276 -24.50 17.80 7.85
C TRP A 276 -24.25 18.53 6.55
N LEU A 277 -22.98 18.66 6.13
CA LEU A 277 -22.61 19.32 4.88
C LEU A 277 -22.94 18.47 3.63
N VAL A 278 -22.72 17.17 3.70
CA VAL A 278 -22.90 16.23 2.58
C VAL A 278 -24.37 15.87 2.39
N TRP A 279 -25.16 15.72 3.47
CA TRP A 279 -26.53 15.22 3.38
C TRP A 279 -27.44 15.98 2.40
N PRO A 280 -27.48 17.33 2.40
CA PRO A 280 -28.28 18.08 1.44
C PRO A 280 -27.82 17.89 -0.02
N LEU A 281 -26.53 17.66 -0.22
CA LEU A 281 -25.92 17.57 -1.55
C LEU A 281 -25.95 16.14 -2.10
N TYR A 282 -26.09 15.14 -1.22
CA TYR A 282 -25.85 13.74 -1.54
C TYR A 282 -26.81 13.17 -2.56
N PHE A 283 -28.12 13.45 -2.43
CA PHE A 283 -29.12 12.87 -3.33
C PHE A 283 -28.94 13.36 -4.77
N GLU A 284 -28.75 14.67 -4.95
CA GLU A 284 -28.47 15.28 -6.26
C GLU A 284 -27.15 14.76 -6.86
N ALA A 285 -26.09 14.68 -6.04
CA ALA A 285 -24.81 14.15 -6.50
C ALA A 285 -24.91 12.67 -6.91
N TRP A 286 -25.72 11.88 -6.19
CA TRP A 286 -25.96 10.48 -6.52
C TRP A 286 -26.80 10.29 -7.78
N THR A 287 -27.89 11.03 -7.96
CA THR A 287 -28.70 10.94 -9.20
C THR A 287 -27.88 11.34 -10.42
N GLN A 288 -27.11 12.43 -10.33
CA GLN A 288 -26.16 12.82 -11.38
C GLN A 288 -25.13 11.72 -11.67
N ALA A 289 -24.65 11.01 -10.63
CA ALA A 289 -23.75 9.86 -10.76
C ALA A 289 -24.35 8.71 -11.57
N GLN A 290 -25.64 8.43 -11.37
CA GLN A 290 -26.34 7.32 -12.03
C GLN A 290 -26.82 7.68 -13.45
N GLU A 291 -27.21 8.93 -13.69
CA GLU A 291 -27.72 9.41 -14.97
C GLU A 291 -26.62 9.68 -16.01
N ALA A 292 -25.34 9.52 -15.64
CA ALA A 292 -24.24 9.63 -16.58
C ALA A 292 -24.39 8.58 -17.70
N PRO A 293 -24.65 8.98 -18.97
CA PRO A 293 -24.73 8.02 -20.05
C PRO A 293 -23.39 7.28 -20.11
N ARG A 294 -23.44 5.94 -20.07
CA ARG A 294 -22.29 5.05 -20.29
C ARG A 294 -21.81 5.19 -21.75
N LYS A 295 -21.29 6.36 -22.13
CA LYS A 295 -20.64 6.55 -23.42
C LYS A 295 -19.40 5.67 -23.42
N ALA A 296 -19.51 4.57 -24.16
CA ALA A 296 -18.43 3.63 -24.36
C ALA A 296 -17.24 4.37 -25.00
N ALA A 297 -16.23 4.70 -24.20
CA ALA A 297 -14.88 5.09 -24.69
C ALA A 297 -14.23 4.01 -25.59
N SER A 298 -14.93 2.89 -25.80
CA SER A 298 -14.56 1.70 -26.57
C SER A 298 -14.51 1.87 -28.10
N ARG A 299 -14.69 3.05 -28.68
CA ARG A 299 -14.67 3.20 -30.15
C ARG A 299 -13.49 4.01 -30.70
N SER A 300 -12.49 4.34 -29.87
CA SER A 300 -11.26 4.97 -30.40
C SER A 300 -10.46 3.96 -31.23
N ARG A 301 -10.36 4.22 -32.54
CA ARG A 301 -9.59 3.41 -33.50
C ARG A 301 -8.13 3.26 -33.06
N TRP A 302 -7.54 4.32 -32.51
CA TRP A 302 -6.17 4.34 -31.99
C TRP A 302 -5.95 3.37 -30.84
N THR A 303 -6.85 3.34 -29.85
CA THR A 303 -6.74 2.40 -28.73
C THR A 303 -6.84 0.95 -29.19
N THR A 304 -7.68 0.67 -30.19
CA THR A 304 -7.83 -0.68 -30.73
C THR A 304 -6.57 -1.11 -31.49
N ALA A 305 -6.01 -0.21 -32.32
CA ALA A 305 -4.76 -0.47 -33.04
C ALA A 305 -3.57 -0.70 -32.09
N ALA A 306 -3.41 0.10 -31.04
CA ALA A 306 -2.34 -0.05 -30.05
C ALA A 306 -2.43 -1.40 -29.31
N ILE A 307 -3.65 -1.80 -28.90
CA ILE A 307 -3.91 -3.10 -28.28
C ILE A 307 -3.60 -4.24 -29.25
N ASP A 308 -3.96 -4.10 -30.52
CA ASP A 308 -3.75 -5.12 -31.54
C ASP A 308 -2.27 -5.33 -31.89
N LEU A 309 -1.49 -4.24 -31.88
CA LEU A 309 -0.03 -4.25 -32.03
C LEU A 309 0.64 -4.92 -30.83
N ALA A 310 0.33 -4.46 -29.60
CA ALA A 310 0.93 -4.98 -28.37
C ALA A 310 0.64 -6.48 -28.14
N THR A 311 -0.51 -6.96 -28.60
CA THR A 311 -0.91 -8.37 -28.45
C THR A 311 -0.61 -9.23 -29.67
N GLY A 312 -0.05 -8.65 -30.74
CA GLY A 312 0.16 -9.31 -32.05
C GLY A 312 1.11 -10.51 -32.02
N TRP A 313 2.08 -10.50 -31.12
CA TRP A 313 3.11 -11.55 -31.02
C TRP A 313 2.66 -12.82 -30.28
N PHE A 314 1.49 -12.78 -29.62
CA PHE A 314 0.98 -13.93 -28.86
C PHE A 314 0.10 -14.85 -29.70
N ARG A 315 0.12 -16.15 -29.36
CA ARG A 315 -0.77 -17.15 -29.97
C ARG A 315 -2.25 -16.73 -29.85
N PRO A 316 -3.12 -17.13 -30.81
CA PRO A 316 -4.50 -16.62 -30.90
C PRO A 316 -5.32 -16.69 -29.61
N ALA A 317 -5.22 -17.80 -28.86
CA ALA A 317 -5.93 -17.99 -27.60
C ALA A 317 -5.46 -17.02 -26.50
N TYR A 318 -4.14 -16.83 -26.34
CA TYR A 318 -3.57 -15.88 -25.39
C TYR A 318 -3.85 -14.44 -25.81
N ARG A 319 -3.76 -14.15 -27.11
CA ARG A 319 -4.06 -12.83 -27.68
C ARG A 319 -5.47 -12.38 -27.35
N ALA A 320 -6.47 -13.26 -27.45
CA ALA A 320 -7.86 -12.92 -27.12
C ALA A 320 -8.04 -12.54 -25.63
N LEU A 321 -7.41 -13.30 -24.72
CA LEU A 321 -7.43 -13.02 -23.29
C LEU A 321 -6.72 -11.71 -22.95
N LEU A 322 -5.51 -11.50 -23.48
CA LEU A 322 -4.73 -10.27 -23.26
C LEU A 322 -5.44 -9.04 -23.81
N ARG A 323 -6.05 -9.12 -25.00
CA ARG A 323 -6.85 -8.04 -25.57
C ARG A 323 -8.02 -7.66 -24.68
N LYS A 324 -8.70 -8.66 -24.12
CA LYS A 324 -9.81 -8.43 -23.18
C LYS A 324 -9.31 -7.72 -21.93
N ASP A 325 -8.24 -8.22 -21.32
CA ASP A 325 -7.69 -7.66 -20.08
C ASP A 325 -7.21 -6.22 -20.27
N LEU A 326 -6.54 -5.92 -21.38
CA LEU A 326 -6.07 -4.58 -21.70
C LEU A 326 -7.22 -3.59 -21.91
N ARG A 327 -8.32 -4.06 -22.54
CA ARG A 327 -9.54 -3.26 -22.68
C ARG A 327 -10.25 -3.05 -21.34
N LEU A 328 -10.29 -4.05 -20.47
CA LEU A 328 -10.87 -3.93 -19.13
C LEU A 328 -10.06 -2.94 -18.28
N PHE A 329 -8.74 -3.10 -18.26
CA PHE A 329 -7.82 -2.20 -17.57
C PHE A 329 -8.08 -0.76 -18.03
N LEU A 330 -8.01 -0.45 -19.33
CA LEU A 330 -8.26 0.90 -19.90
C LEU A 330 -9.67 1.45 -19.64
N ARG A 331 -10.66 0.58 -19.41
CA ARG A 331 -12.03 1.00 -19.11
C ARG A 331 -12.24 1.31 -17.64
N GLU A 332 -11.47 0.70 -16.75
CA GLU A 332 -11.59 0.83 -15.29
C GLU A 332 -10.75 2.02 -14.76
N PRO A 333 -11.36 3.20 -14.55
CA PRO A 333 -10.63 4.40 -14.11
C PRO A 333 -9.93 4.20 -12.76
N GLY A 334 -10.53 3.42 -11.85
CA GLY A 334 -9.98 3.18 -10.52
C GLY A 334 -8.62 2.46 -10.53
N GLN A 335 -8.30 1.72 -11.60
CA GLN A 335 -7.04 1.00 -11.70
C GLN A 335 -5.91 1.92 -12.19
N TRP A 336 -6.13 2.68 -13.26
CA TRP A 336 -5.11 3.60 -13.77
C TRP A 336 -4.86 4.78 -12.83
N THR A 337 -5.87 5.22 -12.08
CA THR A 337 -5.68 6.27 -11.07
C THR A 337 -4.77 5.78 -9.96
N GLN A 338 -4.98 4.56 -9.46
CA GLN A 338 -4.06 3.91 -8.52
C GLN A 338 -2.66 3.73 -9.10
N GLY A 339 -2.55 3.40 -10.39
CA GLY A 339 -1.27 3.29 -11.10
C GLY A 339 -0.51 4.63 -11.12
N LEU A 340 -1.22 5.74 -11.40
CA LEU A 340 -0.64 7.08 -11.38
C LEU A 340 -0.13 7.47 -9.99
N LEU A 341 -0.89 7.15 -8.94
CA LEU A 341 -0.46 7.39 -7.55
C LEU A 341 0.82 6.62 -7.23
N LEU A 342 0.93 5.37 -7.68
CA LEU A 342 2.10 4.52 -7.46
C LEU A 342 3.33 5.04 -8.21
N ILE A 343 3.17 5.48 -9.47
CA ILE A 343 4.24 6.15 -10.22
C ILE A 343 4.72 7.39 -9.47
N GLY A 344 3.77 8.15 -8.91
CA GLY A 344 4.07 9.30 -8.08
C GLY A 344 4.91 8.98 -6.85
N LEU A 345 4.54 7.93 -6.12
CA LEU A 345 5.29 7.45 -4.96
C LEU A 345 6.70 6.96 -5.35
N ILE A 346 6.83 6.33 -6.52
CA ILE A 346 8.13 5.91 -7.07
C ILE A 346 9.01 7.12 -7.40
N ALA A 347 8.45 8.15 -8.03
CA ALA A 347 9.21 9.37 -8.34
C ALA A 347 9.75 10.04 -7.06
N ILE A 348 8.94 10.04 -6.01
CA ILE A 348 9.32 10.54 -4.68
C ILE A 348 10.44 9.71 -4.07
N TYR A 349 10.33 8.39 -4.15
CA TYR A 349 11.36 7.51 -3.66
C TYR A 349 12.69 7.73 -4.40
N LEU A 350 12.66 7.83 -5.73
CA LEU A 350 13.85 8.15 -6.53
C LEU A 350 14.46 9.50 -6.14
N TYR A 351 13.62 10.52 -5.92
CA TYR A 351 14.09 11.82 -5.43
C TYR A 351 14.74 11.71 -4.04
N SER A 352 14.13 10.94 -3.14
CA SER A 352 14.67 10.70 -1.80
C SER A 352 16.02 9.99 -1.82
N VAL A 353 16.24 9.07 -2.77
CA VAL A 353 17.53 8.40 -2.97
C VAL A 353 18.56 9.37 -3.55
N TYR A 354 18.16 10.21 -4.50
CA TYR A 354 19.03 11.23 -5.08
C TYR A 354 19.48 12.28 -4.06
N SER A 355 18.61 12.66 -3.13
CA SER A 355 18.89 13.70 -2.14
C SER A 355 19.66 13.22 -0.90
N LEU A 356 20.09 11.95 -0.86
CA LEU A 356 20.81 11.39 0.29
C LEU A 356 22.24 11.94 0.34
N PRO A 357 22.65 12.64 1.43
CA PRO A 357 23.99 13.20 1.56
C PRO A 357 24.98 12.09 1.96
N LEU A 358 25.46 11.32 0.98
CA LEU A 358 26.39 10.21 1.22
C LEU A 358 27.84 10.66 1.42
N ASP A 359 28.17 11.86 0.97
CA ASP A 359 29.54 12.41 0.99
C ASP A 359 29.95 12.96 2.37
N VAL A 360 28.98 13.21 3.25
CA VAL A 360 29.19 13.82 4.58
C VAL A 360 29.48 12.76 5.66
N LEU A 361 29.26 11.47 5.36
CA LEU A 361 29.42 10.39 6.32
C LEU A 361 30.88 9.90 6.38
N PRO A 362 31.45 9.67 7.59
CA PRO A 362 32.87 9.30 7.78
C PRO A 362 33.22 7.85 7.37
N LEU A 363 32.37 7.21 6.56
CA LEU A 363 32.60 5.87 6.00
C LEU A 363 33.20 6.01 4.59
N LYS A 364 33.93 4.99 4.11
CA LYS A 364 34.32 4.91 2.69
C LYS A 364 33.02 4.99 1.86
N THR A 365 32.85 6.08 1.11
CA THR A 365 31.61 6.43 0.40
C THR A 365 31.06 5.25 -0.40
N GLN A 366 31.94 4.47 -1.02
CA GLN A 366 31.58 3.34 -1.88
C GLN A 366 30.97 2.14 -1.14
N VAL A 367 31.39 1.82 0.09
CA VAL A 367 30.81 0.70 0.86
C VAL A 367 29.42 1.07 1.36
N LEU A 368 29.23 2.33 1.77
CA LEU A 368 27.94 2.85 2.18
C LEU A 368 26.96 2.91 1.00
N GLN A 369 27.40 3.43 -0.15
CA GLN A 369 26.63 3.43 -1.40
C GLN A 369 26.15 2.03 -1.78
N ASN A 370 27.05 1.04 -1.76
CA ASN A 370 26.71 -0.35 -2.07
C ASN A 370 25.73 -0.97 -1.04
N ALA A 371 25.89 -0.65 0.24
CA ALA A 371 24.97 -1.13 1.28
C ALA A 371 23.56 -0.52 1.11
N VAL A 372 23.47 0.78 0.81
CA VAL A 372 22.20 1.47 0.53
C VAL A 372 21.56 0.92 -0.73
N ALA A 373 22.34 0.69 -1.80
CA ALA A 373 21.84 0.08 -3.03
C ALA A 373 21.28 -1.32 -2.82
N PHE A 374 21.93 -2.13 -1.98
CA PHE A 374 21.41 -3.45 -1.62
C PHE A 374 20.13 -3.35 -0.78
N LEU A 375 20.06 -2.43 0.18
CA LEU A 375 18.84 -2.18 0.95
C LEU A 375 17.68 -1.71 0.04
N ASN A 376 18.00 -0.96 -1.02
CA ASN A 376 17.03 -0.51 -2.02
C ASN A 376 16.38 -1.67 -2.79
N VAL A 377 17.04 -2.82 -2.95
CA VAL A 377 16.40 -4.04 -3.47
C VAL A 377 15.20 -4.45 -2.62
N GLY A 378 15.28 -4.28 -1.30
CA GLY A 378 14.18 -4.58 -0.41
C GLY A 378 13.03 -3.60 -0.51
N VAL A 379 13.33 -2.30 -0.62
CA VAL A 379 12.31 -1.27 -0.86
C VAL A 379 11.64 -1.51 -2.21
N ALA A 380 12.42 -1.81 -3.25
CA ALA A 380 11.92 -2.18 -4.57
C ALA A 380 10.99 -3.40 -4.50
N GLY A 381 11.41 -4.48 -3.84
CA GLY A 381 10.60 -5.68 -3.65
C GLY A 381 9.29 -5.39 -2.92
N ALA A 382 9.29 -4.54 -1.90
CA ALA A 382 8.09 -4.11 -1.18
C ALA A 382 7.14 -3.31 -2.08
N VAL A 383 7.68 -2.40 -2.91
CA VAL A 383 6.90 -1.66 -3.93
C VAL A 383 6.28 -2.64 -4.94
N LEU A 384 7.06 -3.58 -5.48
CA LEU A 384 6.55 -4.59 -6.42
C LEU A 384 5.47 -5.48 -5.78
N ALA A 385 5.60 -5.86 -4.51
CA ALA A 385 4.56 -6.61 -3.79
C ALA A 385 3.26 -5.79 -3.64
N SER A 386 3.40 -4.51 -3.30
CA SER A 386 2.31 -3.53 -3.17
C SER A 386 1.55 -3.29 -4.49
N ILE A 387 2.26 -3.36 -5.62
CA ILE A 387 1.67 -3.25 -6.95
C ILE A 387 1.00 -4.57 -7.35
N SER A 388 1.66 -5.69 -7.04
CA SER A 388 1.17 -7.02 -7.34
C SER A 388 -0.16 -7.33 -6.64
N VAL A 389 -0.37 -6.88 -5.40
CA VAL A 389 -1.68 -7.07 -4.73
C VAL A 389 -2.80 -6.28 -5.42
N ARG A 390 -2.51 -5.07 -5.93
CA ARG A 390 -3.54 -4.17 -6.47
C ARG A 390 -3.94 -4.57 -7.87
N PHE A 391 -2.98 -4.89 -8.71
CA PHE A 391 -3.23 -5.21 -10.12
C PHE A 391 -3.32 -6.71 -10.36
N HIS A 392 -2.32 -7.47 -9.93
CA HIS A 392 -2.15 -8.87 -10.37
C HIS A 392 -3.04 -9.82 -9.58
N PHE A 393 -3.09 -9.68 -8.25
CA PHE A 393 -3.95 -10.48 -7.38
C PHE A 393 -5.43 -10.28 -7.71
N THR A 394 -5.84 -9.06 -8.07
CA THR A 394 -7.26 -8.78 -8.34
C THR A 394 -7.69 -9.22 -9.75
N THR A 395 -6.77 -9.49 -10.69
CA THR A 395 -7.11 -9.80 -12.10
C THR A 395 -8.09 -10.96 -12.29
N VAL A 396 -8.02 -12.00 -11.46
CA VAL A 396 -8.94 -13.15 -11.54
C VAL A 396 -10.33 -12.75 -11.03
N SER A 397 -10.37 -12.02 -9.92
CA SER A 397 -11.64 -11.59 -9.32
C SER A 397 -12.37 -10.54 -10.17
N GLN A 398 -11.62 -9.76 -10.97
CA GLN A 398 -12.15 -8.79 -11.93
C GLN A 398 -12.97 -9.41 -13.07
N GLU A 399 -12.88 -10.73 -13.31
CA GLU A 399 -13.78 -11.41 -14.26
C GLU A 399 -15.24 -11.36 -13.80
N GLY A 400 -15.45 -11.18 -12.48
CA GLY A 400 -16.75 -11.00 -11.87
C GLY A 400 -17.71 -12.18 -12.12
N ARG A 401 -19.01 -11.87 -12.17
CA ARG A 401 -20.08 -12.86 -12.35
C ARG A 401 -20.04 -13.58 -13.70
N ALA A 402 -19.34 -13.03 -14.69
CA ALA A 402 -19.24 -13.61 -16.04
C ALA A 402 -18.13 -14.68 -16.15
N PHE A 403 -17.46 -15.03 -15.06
CA PHE A 403 -16.39 -16.03 -15.06
C PHE A 403 -16.83 -17.40 -15.62
N TRP A 404 -18.10 -17.78 -15.44
CA TRP A 404 -18.65 -19.03 -15.99
C TRP A 404 -18.49 -19.16 -17.51
N VAL A 405 -18.48 -18.04 -18.26
CA VAL A 405 -18.26 -18.02 -19.71
C VAL A 405 -16.84 -18.46 -20.05
N LEU A 406 -15.85 -18.01 -19.26
CA LEU A 406 -14.46 -18.44 -19.41
C LEU A 406 -14.27 -19.88 -18.98
N HIS A 407 -14.96 -20.30 -17.92
CA HIS A 407 -14.92 -21.68 -17.43
C HIS A 407 -15.52 -22.67 -18.44
N ALA A 408 -16.57 -22.29 -19.16
CA ALA A 408 -17.20 -23.07 -20.22
C ALA A 408 -16.43 -23.03 -21.56
N SER A 409 -15.48 -22.11 -21.72
CA SER A 409 -14.67 -22.00 -22.93
C SER A 409 -13.62 -23.12 -23.03
N PRO A 410 -13.16 -23.50 -24.23
CA PRO A 410 -12.14 -24.53 -24.43
C PRO A 410 -10.73 -24.03 -24.08
N ILE A 411 -10.58 -23.33 -22.96
CA ILE A 411 -9.32 -22.76 -22.45
C ILE A 411 -8.97 -23.47 -21.15
N SER A 412 -7.75 -24.01 -21.07
CA SER A 412 -7.29 -24.65 -19.85
C SER A 412 -7.03 -23.64 -18.73
N ALA A 413 -7.25 -24.05 -17.48
CA ALA A 413 -6.96 -23.26 -16.28
C ALA A 413 -5.56 -22.66 -16.28
N ARG A 414 -4.58 -23.49 -16.67
CA ARG A 414 -3.17 -23.11 -16.73
C ARG A 414 -2.96 -22.05 -17.80
N SER A 415 -3.49 -22.23 -19.01
CA SER A 415 -3.39 -21.25 -20.09
C SER A 415 -3.97 -19.90 -19.69
N TYR A 416 -5.11 -19.89 -18.99
CA TYR A 416 -5.71 -18.68 -18.45
C TYR A 416 -4.80 -17.98 -17.43
N LEU A 417 -4.30 -18.69 -16.41
CA LEU A 417 -3.42 -18.05 -15.42
C LEU A 417 -2.05 -17.65 -15.98
N TYR A 418 -1.50 -18.40 -16.93
CA TYR A 418 -0.28 -18.01 -17.62
C TYR A 418 -0.47 -16.75 -18.46
N SER A 419 -1.65 -16.51 -19.06
CA SER A 419 -1.90 -15.24 -19.75
C SER A 419 -1.88 -14.08 -18.77
N LYS A 420 -2.43 -14.26 -17.56
CA LYS A 420 -2.40 -13.25 -16.49
C LYS A 420 -0.99 -13.01 -15.97
N LEU A 421 -0.19 -14.07 -15.79
CA LEU A 421 1.22 -13.96 -15.40
C LEU A 421 2.02 -13.17 -16.43
N LEU A 422 1.88 -13.51 -17.72
CA LEU A 422 2.60 -12.81 -18.79
C LEU A 422 2.19 -11.33 -18.88
N TRP A 423 0.89 -11.04 -18.76
CA TRP A 423 0.39 -9.67 -18.72
C TRP A 423 0.96 -8.90 -17.53
N GLY A 424 0.93 -9.50 -16.34
CA GLY A 424 1.38 -8.83 -15.13
C GLY A 424 2.89 -8.68 -15.01
N PHE A 425 3.65 -9.62 -15.58
CA PHE A 425 5.09 -9.68 -15.44
C PHE A 425 5.78 -8.50 -16.12
N TRP A 426 5.46 -8.20 -17.37
CA TRP A 426 6.18 -7.16 -18.13
C TRP A 426 6.09 -5.76 -17.49
N PRO A 427 4.92 -5.25 -17.08
CA PRO A 427 4.83 -3.98 -16.38
C PRO A 427 5.58 -3.97 -15.04
N THR A 428 5.51 -5.06 -14.27
CA THR A 428 6.17 -5.16 -12.97
C THR A 428 7.69 -5.28 -13.10
N PHE A 429 8.15 -6.05 -14.08
CA PHE A 429 9.56 -6.14 -14.45
C PHE A 429 10.09 -4.77 -14.87
N ALA A 430 9.47 -4.14 -15.87
CA ALA A 430 9.89 -2.82 -16.36
C ALA A 430 9.94 -1.78 -15.24
N LEU A 431 8.95 -1.78 -14.35
CA LEU A 431 8.93 -0.85 -13.22
C LEU A 431 10.02 -1.13 -12.19
N GLY A 432 10.24 -2.40 -11.84
CA GLY A 432 11.30 -2.80 -10.90
C GLY A 432 12.69 -2.48 -11.44
N GLU A 433 12.93 -2.77 -12.72
CA GLU A 433 14.18 -2.45 -13.40
C GLU A 433 14.43 -0.95 -13.46
N VAL A 434 13.43 -0.16 -13.87
CA VAL A 434 13.55 1.30 -13.87
C VAL A 434 13.88 1.83 -12.49
N LEU A 435 13.23 1.30 -11.44
CA LEU A 435 13.49 1.70 -10.07
C LEU A 435 14.95 1.43 -9.67
N VAL A 436 15.43 0.20 -9.87
CA VAL A 436 16.74 -0.24 -9.36
C VAL A 436 17.88 0.28 -10.21
N VAL A 437 17.73 0.32 -11.53
CA VAL A 437 18.74 0.93 -12.41
C VAL A 437 18.85 2.43 -12.14
N ALA A 438 17.73 3.14 -11.96
CA ALA A 438 17.77 4.56 -11.63
C ALA A 438 18.43 4.80 -10.26
N THR A 439 18.07 4.04 -9.22
CA THR A 439 18.70 4.20 -7.90
C THR A 439 20.19 3.85 -7.93
N ASN A 440 20.59 2.79 -8.66
CA ASN A 440 22.00 2.40 -8.74
C ASN A 440 22.82 3.45 -9.50
N ALA A 441 22.26 4.05 -10.55
CA ALA A 441 22.90 5.15 -11.27
C ALA A 441 23.00 6.43 -10.43
N MET A 442 22.01 6.72 -9.59
CA MET A 442 22.03 7.86 -8.67
C MET A 442 23.04 7.70 -7.53
N LEU A 443 23.32 6.46 -7.11
CA LEU A 443 24.19 6.13 -5.98
C LEU A 443 25.65 5.82 -6.38
N ASP A 444 25.96 5.80 -7.67
CA ASP A 444 27.28 5.45 -8.23
C ASP A 444 27.86 4.12 -7.68
N VAL A 445 27.01 3.09 -7.70
CA VAL A 445 27.26 1.78 -7.09
C VAL A 445 28.28 0.98 -7.90
N ASP A 446 29.07 0.14 -7.23
CA ASP A 446 29.94 -0.82 -7.91
C ASP A 446 29.14 -1.68 -8.92
N PRO A 447 29.63 -1.86 -10.16
CA PRO A 447 28.89 -2.57 -11.20
C PRO A 447 28.47 -3.99 -10.82
N LEU A 448 29.28 -4.72 -10.04
CA LEU A 448 28.96 -6.08 -9.63
C LEU A 448 27.72 -6.09 -8.72
N VAL A 449 27.73 -5.23 -7.69
CA VAL A 449 26.58 -5.08 -6.77
C VAL A 449 25.35 -4.58 -7.52
N GLY A 450 25.53 -3.64 -8.45
CA GLY A 450 24.47 -3.14 -9.31
C GLY A 450 23.80 -4.22 -10.15
N TRP A 451 24.58 -5.10 -10.80
CA TRP A 451 24.04 -6.20 -11.61
C TRP A 451 23.35 -7.28 -10.76
N VAL A 452 23.87 -7.57 -9.56
CA VAL A 452 23.19 -8.47 -8.61
C VAL A 452 21.84 -7.88 -8.23
N ALA A 453 21.77 -6.61 -7.85
CA ALA A 453 20.52 -5.93 -7.50
C ALA A 453 19.49 -5.97 -8.64
N VAL A 454 19.92 -5.68 -9.87
CA VAL A 454 19.11 -5.80 -11.10
C VAL A 454 18.58 -7.22 -11.28
N GLY A 455 19.46 -8.23 -11.21
CA GLY A 455 19.09 -9.64 -11.34
C GLY A 455 18.10 -10.08 -10.26
N THR A 456 18.31 -9.69 -9.01
CA THR A 456 17.40 -10.01 -7.90
C THR A 456 16.02 -9.40 -8.12
N VAL A 457 15.95 -8.14 -8.55
CA VAL A 457 14.66 -7.46 -8.76
C VAL A 457 13.90 -8.06 -9.95
N ALA A 458 14.60 -8.43 -11.02
CA ALA A 458 14.03 -9.18 -12.13
C ALA A 458 13.35 -10.48 -11.66
N LEU A 459 14.05 -11.23 -10.79
CA LEU A 459 13.55 -12.48 -10.23
C LEU A 459 12.36 -12.23 -9.29
N LEU A 460 12.46 -11.24 -8.40
CA LEU A 460 11.37 -10.82 -7.52
C LEU A 460 10.14 -10.40 -8.31
N ALA A 461 10.29 -9.66 -9.41
CA ALA A 461 9.18 -9.30 -10.29
C ALA A 461 8.44 -10.53 -10.82
N PHE A 462 9.17 -11.56 -11.23
CA PHE A 462 8.59 -12.85 -11.65
C PHE A 462 7.91 -13.58 -10.49
N GLY A 463 8.61 -13.75 -9.36
CA GLY A 463 8.12 -14.42 -8.15
C GLY A 463 6.84 -13.79 -7.61
N LEU A 464 6.86 -12.47 -7.40
CA LEU A 464 5.74 -11.69 -6.86
C LEU A 464 4.53 -11.69 -7.79
N THR A 465 4.74 -11.56 -9.11
CA THR A 465 3.63 -11.61 -10.08
C THR A 465 2.96 -12.99 -10.08
N GLY A 466 3.76 -14.06 -10.12
CA GLY A 466 3.23 -15.44 -10.09
C GLY A 466 2.51 -15.76 -8.79
N MET A 467 3.07 -15.35 -7.65
CA MET A 467 2.39 -15.45 -6.35
C MET A 467 1.09 -14.67 -6.36
N ALA A 468 1.06 -13.43 -6.83
CA ALA A 468 -0.14 -12.61 -6.81
C ALA A 468 -1.26 -13.21 -7.64
N VAL A 469 -0.98 -13.61 -8.89
CA VAL A 469 -1.95 -14.27 -9.77
C VAL A 469 -2.42 -15.60 -9.16
N GLY A 470 -1.49 -16.40 -8.60
CA GLY A 470 -1.81 -17.68 -7.98
C GLY A 470 -2.68 -17.55 -6.72
N PHE A 471 -2.35 -16.62 -5.82
CA PHE A 471 -3.16 -16.32 -4.64
C PHE A 471 -4.52 -15.70 -5.00
N GLY A 472 -4.56 -14.84 -6.03
CA GLY A 472 -5.80 -14.29 -6.58
C GLY A 472 -6.73 -15.39 -7.14
N ALA A 473 -6.14 -16.44 -7.71
CA ALA A 473 -6.85 -17.64 -8.15
C ALA A 473 -7.26 -18.57 -7.00
N LEU A 474 -6.52 -18.59 -5.90
CA LEU A 474 -6.83 -19.40 -4.71
C LEU A 474 -7.97 -18.80 -3.89
N TYR A 475 -8.08 -17.48 -3.84
CA TYR A 475 -9.08 -16.74 -3.08
C TYR A 475 -9.87 -15.76 -3.96
N PRO A 476 -10.54 -16.24 -5.02
CA PRO A 476 -11.26 -15.35 -5.93
C PRO A 476 -12.50 -14.77 -5.26
N ASN A 477 -12.75 -13.49 -5.48
CA ASN A 477 -13.97 -12.80 -5.04
C ASN A 477 -14.67 -12.16 -6.23
N PHE A 478 -15.43 -12.98 -6.98
CA PHE A 478 -16.21 -12.56 -8.15
C PHE A 478 -17.41 -11.66 -7.82
N LYS A 479 -17.78 -11.54 -6.54
CA LYS A 479 -18.90 -10.72 -6.06
C LYS A 479 -18.45 -9.34 -5.55
N ALA A 480 -17.15 -9.01 -5.63
CA ALA A 480 -16.64 -7.73 -5.16
C ALA A 480 -16.97 -6.57 -6.10
N ASP A 481 -17.37 -5.44 -5.53
CA ASP A 481 -17.84 -4.27 -6.30
C ASP A 481 -16.71 -3.39 -6.85
N SER A 482 -15.49 -3.50 -6.32
CA SER A 482 -14.36 -2.65 -6.74
C SER A 482 -13.00 -3.33 -6.59
N ALA A 483 -12.04 -2.93 -7.43
CA ALA A 483 -10.67 -3.43 -7.37
C ALA A 483 -9.97 -3.10 -6.03
N ALA A 484 -10.24 -1.93 -5.46
CA ALA A 484 -9.73 -1.56 -4.14
C ALA A 484 -10.23 -2.52 -3.05
N ARG A 485 -11.51 -2.91 -3.10
CA ARG A 485 -12.11 -3.86 -2.15
C ARG A 485 -11.59 -5.28 -2.37
N MET A 486 -11.28 -5.66 -3.61
CA MET A 486 -10.61 -6.94 -3.89
C MET A 486 -9.20 -6.98 -3.27
N ALA A 487 -8.47 -5.87 -3.34
CA ALA A 487 -7.11 -5.73 -2.79
C ALA A 487 -7.06 -5.56 -1.25
N SER A 488 -8.20 -5.36 -0.57
CA SER A 488 -8.31 -5.30 0.90
C SER A 488 -8.94 -6.56 1.52
N GLY A 489 -9.26 -7.57 0.69
CA GLY A 489 -9.83 -8.82 1.18
C GLY A 489 -8.85 -9.68 2.00
N PRO A 490 -9.34 -10.64 2.80
CA PRO A 490 -8.48 -11.51 3.60
C PRO A 490 -7.40 -12.25 2.79
N GLY A 491 -7.72 -12.71 1.58
CA GLY A 491 -6.75 -13.34 0.68
C GLY A 491 -5.66 -12.37 0.18
N ALA A 492 -5.99 -11.09 0.02
CA ALA A 492 -5.05 -10.05 -0.38
C ALA A 492 -4.08 -9.71 0.76
N ILE A 493 -4.58 -9.66 2.00
CA ILE A 493 -3.75 -9.49 3.21
C ILE A 493 -2.78 -10.67 3.37
N LEU A 494 -3.27 -11.91 3.19
CA LEU A 494 -2.45 -13.12 3.19
C LEU A 494 -1.35 -13.06 2.14
N PHE A 495 -1.71 -12.71 0.89
CA PHE A 495 -0.72 -12.50 -0.16
C PHE A 495 0.32 -11.46 0.25
N MET A 496 -0.11 -10.32 0.80
CA MET A 496 0.81 -9.24 1.19
C MET A 496 1.83 -9.70 2.23
N VAL A 497 1.38 -10.36 3.30
CA VAL A 497 2.26 -10.85 4.37
C VAL A 497 3.27 -11.86 3.80
N ILE A 498 2.80 -12.80 2.98
CA ILE A 498 3.68 -13.81 2.35
C ILE A 498 4.65 -13.14 1.39
N ALA A 499 4.20 -12.19 0.57
CA ALA A 499 5.03 -11.48 -0.39
C ALA A 499 6.12 -10.64 0.28
N LEU A 500 5.80 -9.91 1.35
CA LEU A 500 6.79 -9.13 2.10
C LEU A 500 7.76 -10.04 2.87
N SER A 501 7.27 -11.14 3.45
CA SER A 501 8.14 -12.13 4.10
C SER A 501 9.06 -12.82 3.09
N PHE A 502 8.56 -13.07 1.89
CA PHE A 502 9.33 -13.63 0.78
C PHE A 502 10.43 -12.66 0.32
N VAL A 503 10.09 -11.38 0.12
CA VAL A 503 11.06 -10.33 -0.20
C VAL A 503 12.13 -10.25 0.89
N ALA A 504 11.73 -10.21 2.17
CA ALA A 504 12.67 -10.20 3.29
C ALA A 504 13.58 -11.45 3.31
N ALA A 505 13.03 -12.63 3.06
CA ALA A 505 13.81 -13.87 3.00
C ALA A 505 14.84 -13.87 1.86
N VAL A 506 14.46 -13.40 0.66
CA VAL A 506 15.39 -13.25 -0.48
C VAL A 506 16.52 -12.30 -0.11
N ILE A 507 16.21 -11.15 0.48
CA ILE A 507 17.23 -10.17 0.91
C ILE A 507 18.16 -10.79 1.96
N VAL A 508 17.65 -11.48 2.97
CA VAL A 508 18.48 -12.08 4.04
C VAL A 508 19.44 -13.12 3.46
N VAL A 509 18.98 -13.93 2.51
CA VAL A 509 19.83 -14.93 1.84
C VAL A 509 20.95 -14.26 1.04
N GLU A 510 20.66 -13.15 0.36
CA GLU A 510 21.66 -12.40 -0.42
C GLU A 510 22.53 -11.47 0.44
N ALA A 511 22.04 -11.03 1.60
CA ALA A 511 22.73 -10.09 2.49
C ALA A 511 24.04 -10.69 3.04
N VAL A 512 24.07 -11.99 3.31
CA VAL A 512 25.27 -12.67 3.81
C VAL A 512 26.41 -12.64 2.78
N PRO A 513 26.26 -13.15 1.55
CA PRO A 513 27.35 -13.15 0.58
C PRO A 513 27.68 -11.74 0.06
N VAL A 514 26.69 -10.85 -0.10
CA VAL A 514 26.95 -9.45 -0.47
C VAL A 514 27.66 -8.71 0.68
N GLY A 515 27.27 -8.93 1.93
CA GLY A 515 27.95 -8.36 3.09
C GLY A 515 29.40 -8.83 3.22
N MET A 516 29.68 -10.10 2.95
CA MET A 516 31.05 -10.62 2.88
C MET A 516 31.85 -9.97 1.75
N LEU A 517 31.25 -9.79 0.57
CA LEU A 517 31.89 -9.08 -0.55
C LEU A 517 32.25 -7.64 -0.16
N LEU A 518 31.32 -6.91 0.47
CA LEU A 518 31.55 -5.55 0.94
C LEU A 518 32.64 -5.49 2.02
N ALA A 519 32.70 -6.49 2.90
CA ALA A 519 33.75 -6.58 3.91
C ALA A 519 35.15 -6.79 3.29
N HIS A 520 35.27 -7.64 2.26
CA HIS A 520 36.52 -7.82 1.52
C HIS A 520 36.93 -6.54 0.76
N GLN A 521 35.97 -5.88 0.10
CA GLN A 521 36.21 -4.58 -0.56
C GLN A 521 36.65 -3.50 0.43
N TYR A 522 36.05 -3.45 1.63
CA TYR A 522 36.45 -2.50 2.67
C TYR A 522 37.89 -2.72 3.14
N ARG A 523 38.30 -3.99 3.27
CA ARG A 523 39.66 -4.42 3.68
C ARG A 523 40.69 -4.37 2.56
N GLY A 524 40.27 -4.24 1.29
CA GLY A 524 41.16 -4.25 0.13
C GLY A 524 41.75 -5.64 -0.19
N GLU A 525 41.05 -6.70 0.22
CA GLU A 525 41.48 -8.09 -0.01
C GLU A 525 40.98 -8.61 -1.37
N GLU A 526 41.76 -9.47 -2.02
CA GLU A 526 41.32 -10.12 -3.27
C GLU A 526 40.15 -11.07 -3.01
N VAL A 527 39.17 -11.05 -3.92
CA VAL A 527 37.98 -11.90 -3.85
C VAL A 527 38.36 -13.34 -4.16
N GLY A 528 38.47 -14.18 -3.12
CA GLY A 528 38.80 -15.60 -3.28
C GLY A 528 37.72 -16.41 -4.01
N PRO A 529 38.08 -17.53 -4.66
CA PRO A 529 37.15 -18.35 -5.45
C PRO A 529 36.00 -18.96 -4.61
N ALA A 530 36.23 -19.18 -3.31
CA ALA A 530 35.20 -19.65 -2.39
C ALA A 530 34.05 -18.64 -2.24
N LEU A 531 34.35 -17.34 -2.14
CA LEU A 531 33.34 -16.29 -2.03
C LEU A 531 32.51 -16.15 -3.31
N VAL A 532 33.17 -16.25 -4.48
CA VAL A 532 32.47 -16.26 -5.79
C VAL A 532 31.53 -17.47 -5.89
N SER A 533 31.98 -18.65 -5.46
CA SER A 533 31.11 -19.84 -5.45
C SER A 533 29.91 -19.69 -4.52
N GLY A 534 30.08 -19.02 -3.37
CA GLY A 534 29.01 -18.69 -2.43
C GLY A 534 27.99 -17.71 -3.02
N LEU A 535 28.45 -16.66 -3.70
CA LEU A 535 27.59 -15.71 -4.42
C LEU A 535 26.76 -16.39 -5.51
N VAL A 536 27.39 -17.23 -6.33
CA VAL A 536 26.70 -17.99 -7.39
C VAL A 536 25.68 -18.97 -6.80
N ALA A 537 26.05 -19.68 -5.73
CA ALA A 537 25.14 -20.60 -5.05
C ALA A 537 23.93 -19.89 -4.45
N ALA A 538 24.14 -18.74 -3.79
CA ALA A 538 23.06 -17.92 -3.25
C ALA A 538 22.14 -17.41 -4.37
N PHE A 539 22.70 -16.89 -5.46
CA PHE A 539 21.92 -16.43 -6.61
C PHE A 539 21.11 -17.55 -7.25
N LEU A 540 21.70 -18.72 -7.47
CA LEU A 540 21.00 -19.91 -7.99
C LEU A 540 19.86 -20.35 -7.06
N PHE A 541 20.10 -20.32 -5.74
CA PHE A 541 19.06 -20.60 -4.77
C PHE A 541 17.89 -19.59 -4.88
N VAL A 542 18.19 -18.29 -5.01
CA VAL A 542 17.19 -17.24 -5.21
C VAL A 542 16.40 -17.43 -6.50
N VAL A 543 17.05 -17.86 -7.60
CA VAL A 543 16.36 -18.23 -8.85
C VAL A 543 15.36 -19.35 -8.60
N VAL A 544 15.78 -20.43 -7.94
CA VAL A 544 14.90 -21.58 -7.65
C VAL A 544 13.73 -21.15 -6.77
N VAL A 545 14.00 -20.38 -5.72
CA VAL A 545 12.99 -19.89 -4.78
C VAL A 545 11.97 -18.99 -5.48
N ASN A 546 12.39 -18.08 -6.37
CA ASN A 546 11.48 -17.25 -7.17
C ASN A 546 10.64 -18.05 -8.17
N VAL A 547 11.24 -19.04 -8.84
CA VAL A 547 10.51 -19.92 -9.75
C VAL A 547 9.45 -20.74 -9.00
N VAL A 548 9.81 -21.30 -7.84
CA VAL A 548 8.88 -22.04 -6.98
C VAL A 548 7.76 -21.12 -6.47
N ALA A 549 8.11 -19.93 -6.00
CA ALA A 549 7.16 -18.92 -5.53
C ALA A 549 6.18 -18.51 -6.64
N ALA A 550 6.63 -18.37 -7.88
CA ALA A 550 5.74 -18.06 -9.01
C ALA A 550 4.85 -19.25 -9.40
N LEU A 551 5.43 -20.44 -9.55
CA LEU A 551 4.75 -21.57 -10.21
C LEU A 551 3.86 -22.40 -9.25
N VAL A 552 4.22 -22.55 -7.98
CA VAL A 552 3.45 -23.37 -7.03
C VAL A 552 2.07 -22.78 -6.74
N PRO A 553 1.93 -21.50 -6.36
CA PRO A 553 0.62 -20.89 -6.17
C PRO A 553 -0.20 -20.88 -7.45
N LEU A 554 0.43 -20.68 -8.60
CA LEU A 554 -0.25 -20.66 -9.90
C LEU A 554 -0.81 -22.04 -10.27
N ARG A 555 -0.07 -23.12 -10.03
CA ARG A 555 -0.56 -24.50 -10.22
C ARG A 555 -1.70 -24.85 -9.26
N LYS A 556 -1.58 -24.48 -7.98
CA LYS A 556 -2.63 -24.71 -6.99
C LYS A 556 -3.89 -23.88 -7.28
N GLY A 557 -3.71 -22.62 -7.69
CA GLY A 557 -4.78 -21.72 -8.12
C GLY A 557 -5.50 -22.24 -9.35
N ALA A 558 -4.77 -22.75 -10.35
CA ALA A 558 -5.36 -23.38 -11.53
C ALA A 558 -6.23 -24.59 -11.18
N ALA A 559 -5.73 -25.47 -10.30
CA ALA A 559 -6.47 -26.65 -9.85
C ALA A 559 -7.74 -26.27 -9.07
N ARG A 560 -7.70 -25.21 -8.27
CA ARG A 560 -8.86 -24.72 -7.52
C ARG A 560 -9.89 -24.03 -8.42
N LEU A 561 -9.46 -23.22 -9.39
CA LEU A 561 -10.36 -22.47 -10.27
C LEU A 561 -11.16 -23.35 -11.24
N TRP A 562 -10.60 -24.48 -11.68
CA TRP A 562 -11.28 -25.43 -12.58
C TRP A 562 -11.78 -26.69 -11.85
N GLY A 563 -11.63 -26.73 -10.53
CA GLY A 563 -12.25 -27.73 -9.67
C GLY A 563 -13.68 -27.34 -9.30
N ASP A 564 -14.20 -27.91 -8.22
CA ASP A 564 -15.55 -27.62 -7.75
C ASP A 564 -15.63 -26.19 -7.17
N LEU A 565 -16.16 -25.26 -7.97
CA LEU A 565 -16.40 -23.88 -7.58
C LEU A 565 -17.70 -23.83 -6.76
N GLY A 566 -17.64 -24.25 -5.49
CA GLY A 566 -18.77 -24.14 -4.54
C GLY A 566 -19.30 -22.71 -4.29
N ASN A 567 -18.88 -21.71 -5.09
CA ASN A 567 -19.24 -20.29 -5.00
C ASN A 567 -19.72 -19.68 -6.34
N VAL A 568 -19.79 -20.44 -7.44
CA VAL A 568 -20.19 -19.89 -8.76
C VAL A 568 -21.64 -20.24 -9.14
N GLY A 569 -22.31 -21.08 -8.35
CA GLY A 569 -23.69 -21.52 -8.60
C GLY A 569 -24.78 -21.00 -7.65
N ASP A 570 -24.44 -20.38 -6.52
CA ASP A 570 -25.42 -19.95 -5.50
C ASP A 570 -25.58 -18.41 -5.38
#